data_AF-A0A5J4R530-F1
#
_entry.id   AF-A0A5J4R530-F1
#
_cell.length_a   1.000
_cell.length_b   1.000
_cell.length_c   1.000
_cell.angle_alpha   90.00
_cell.angle_beta   90.00
_cell.angle_gamma   90.00
#
_symmetry.space_group_name_H-M   'P 1'
#
loop_
_entity.id
_entity.type
_entity.pdbx_description
1 polymer ?
#
loop_
_entity_poly.entity_id
_entity_poly.type
_entity_poly.pdbx_seq_one_letter_code
_entity_poly.pdbx_strand_id
1 'polypeptide(L)'
;MNKKFSLILLLTCLIDLVCSGKEIEVNQVPMKWRYDAPATKFWEGLPIGTGRFGAMIPGSIDQEVIVFNDETLWAGGPYNPNNPKGPEMLKKIREYAFARDWLGATKESWKLSSDPVSVQNYQAMAQLNIRYDGHDPAKATGYHRSLDMDNALVDVNYQIDGVNYSRRVFASYPDQVIVIRLTADKKGKITLSGWFTGLQPSALTRVEHDELIMEGSTIADRPGDNRHEYRLLSPQMKWQSKVKIIHEGGIL
;
A
#
# COMPACT_ATOMS: atom_id res chain seq x y z
N MET A 1 35.56 -58.68 -24.96
CA MET A 1 35.81 -57.22 -24.86
C MET A 1 35.60 -56.79 -23.42
N ASN A 2 36.70 -56.68 -22.67
CA ASN A 2 36.70 -56.42 -21.23
C ASN A 2 36.46 -54.93 -20.96
N LYS A 3 35.35 -54.58 -20.31
CA LYS A 3 35.16 -53.22 -19.76
C LYS A 3 35.79 -53.17 -18.37
N LYS A 4 36.92 -52.48 -18.24
CA LYS A 4 37.57 -52.16 -16.96
C LYS A 4 36.74 -51.09 -16.24
N PHE A 5 36.30 -51.38 -15.02
CA PHE A 5 35.81 -50.36 -14.08
C PHE A 5 37.02 -49.84 -13.28
N SER A 6 37.28 -48.53 -13.35
CA SER A 6 38.20 -47.85 -12.44
C SER A 6 37.38 -47.08 -11.41
N LEU A 7 37.47 -47.51 -10.16
CA LEU A 7 36.95 -46.80 -8.99
C LEU A 7 38.08 -45.90 -8.46
N ILE A 8 37.92 -44.58 -8.55
CA ILE A 8 38.86 -43.61 -7.95
C ILE A 8 38.28 -43.25 -6.58
N LEU A 9 38.94 -43.71 -5.52
CA LEU A 9 38.63 -43.35 -4.14
C LEU A 9 39.43 -42.08 -3.79
N LEU A 10 38.76 -40.92 -3.75
CA LEU A 10 39.36 -39.68 -3.27
C LEU A 10 39.31 -39.66 -1.74
N LEU A 11 40.46 -39.87 -1.09
CA LEU A 11 40.61 -39.75 0.35
C LEU A 11 40.82 -38.25 0.68
N THR A 12 39.75 -37.52 0.94
CA THR A 12 39.85 -36.15 1.46
C THR A 12 40.03 -36.20 2.97
N CYS A 13 41.23 -35.83 3.43
CA CYS A 13 41.56 -35.64 4.84
C CYS A 13 40.79 -34.41 5.36
N LEU A 14 39.65 -34.62 6.00
CA LEU A 14 38.93 -33.56 6.72
C LEU A 14 39.69 -33.29 8.03
N ILE A 15 40.38 -32.16 8.07
CA ILE A 15 40.85 -31.58 9.32
C ILE A 15 39.61 -30.94 9.96
N ASP A 16 39.00 -31.62 10.91
CA ASP A 16 37.98 -31.03 11.78
C ASP A 16 38.65 -29.99 12.67
N LEU A 17 38.74 -28.76 12.17
CA LEU A 17 39.02 -27.60 12.98
C LEU A 17 37.77 -27.41 13.86
N VAL A 18 37.77 -28.02 15.04
CA VAL A 18 36.76 -27.74 16.08
C VAL A 18 37.02 -26.33 16.58
N CYS A 19 36.56 -25.34 15.81
CA CYS A 19 36.29 -24.02 16.31
C CYS A 19 35.19 -24.17 17.36
N SER A 20 35.58 -24.25 18.64
CA SER A 20 34.71 -23.96 19.77
C SER A 20 34.37 -22.47 19.74
N GLY A 21 33.65 -22.03 18.71
CA GLY A 21 32.93 -20.78 18.73
C GLY A 21 31.81 -20.96 19.75
N LYS A 22 31.89 -20.29 20.90
CA LYS A 22 30.69 -19.99 21.66
C LYS A 22 29.72 -19.32 20.69
N GLU A 23 28.64 -20.01 20.33
CA GLU A 23 27.51 -19.34 19.71
C GLU A 23 27.11 -18.21 20.65
N ILE A 24 27.39 -16.98 20.23
CA ILE A 24 26.84 -15.82 20.89
C ILE A 24 25.36 -15.91 20.56
N GLU A 25 24.55 -16.26 21.56
CA GLU A 25 23.10 -16.22 21.46
C GLU A 25 22.72 -14.74 21.29
N VAL A 26 22.66 -14.29 20.03
CA VAL A 26 22.17 -12.96 19.71
C VAL A 26 20.69 -13.00 20.05
N ASN A 27 20.33 -12.38 21.15
CA ASN A 27 18.94 -12.21 21.54
C ASN A 27 18.27 -11.31 20.48
N GLN A 28 17.71 -11.94 19.44
CA GLN A 28 17.03 -11.24 18.35
C GLN A 28 15.78 -10.61 18.94
N VAL A 29 15.86 -9.32 19.22
CA VAL A 29 14.69 -8.53 19.60
C VAL A 29 13.78 -8.49 18.38
N PRO A 30 12.52 -8.96 18.49
CA PRO A 30 11.62 -8.94 17.35
C PRO A 30 11.48 -7.53 16.78
N MET A 31 11.75 -7.36 15.50
CA MET A 31 11.65 -6.06 14.83
C MET A 31 10.18 -5.73 14.57
N LYS A 32 9.50 -5.20 15.59
CA LYS A 32 8.05 -4.91 15.52
C LYS A 32 7.75 -3.47 15.90
N TRP A 33 6.86 -2.84 15.13
CA TRP A 33 6.13 -1.68 15.61
C TRP A 33 4.91 -2.17 16.37
N ARG A 34 4.77 -1.81 17.65
CA ARG A 34 3.71 -2.28 18.53
C ARG A 34 2.99 -1.12 19.19
N TYR A 35 1.67 -1.23 19.29
CA TYR A 35 0.78 -0.25 19.92
C TYR A 35 -0.31 -0.97 20.72
N ASP A 36 -0.63 -0.45 21.89
CA ASP A 36 -1.70 -0.99 22.75
C ASP A 36 -3.00 -0.19 22.62
N ALA A 37 -3.16 0.58 21.53
CA ALA A 37 -4.39 1.26 21.15
C ALA A 37 -4.60 1.31 19.62
N PRO A 38 -5.86 1.33 19.15
CA PRO A 38 -6.17 1.57 17.74
C PRO A 38 -5.63 2.91 17.24
N ALA A 39 -5.36 3.00 15.93
CA ALA A 39 -5.06 4.28 15.30
C ALA A 39 -6.30 5.20 15.31
N THR A 40 -6.11 6.46 15.67
CA THR A 40 -7.15 7.51 15.60
C THR A 40 -7.00 8.40 14.37
N LYS A 41 -5.82 8.35 13.73
CA LYS A 41 -5.47 9.13 12.54
C LYS A 41 -4.88 8.22 11.47
N PHE A 42 -4.99 8.64 10.21
CA PHE A 42 -4.47 7.89 9.07
C PHE A 42 -2.99 7.51 9.22
N TRP A 43 -2.13 8.45 9.59
CA TRP A 43 -0.69 8.24 9.74
C TRP A 43 -0.28 7.44 10.99
N GLU A 44 -1.24 7.09 11.86
CA GLU A 44 -1.00 6.17 12.99
C GLU A 44 -1.26 4.70 12.58
N GLY A 45 -1.85 4.45 11.40
CA GLY A 45 -2.09 3.11 10.87
C GLY A 45 -0.80 2.38 10.49
N LEU A 46 -0.89 1.05 10.34
CA LEU A 46 0.23 0.20 9.93
C LEU A 46 0.22 0.03 8.41
N PRO A 47 1.26 0.47 7.69
CA PRO A 47 1.32 0.32 6.23
C PRO A 47 1.68 -1.12 5.85
N ILE A 48 0.99 -1.63 4.83
CA ILE A 48 1.35 -2.86 4.11
C ILE A 48 1.27 -2.62 2.61
N GLY A 49 2.03 -3.38 1.82
CA GLY A 49 1.89 -3.28 0.37
C GLY A 49 2.62 -4.35 -0.44
N THR A 50 2.17 -4.53 -1.67
CA THR A 50 2.71 -5.50 -2.64
C THR A 50 3.71 -4.85 -3.61
N GLY A 51 4.21 -3.65 -3.30
CA GLY A 51 4.87 -2.75 -4.25
C GLY A 51 3.87 -1.99 -5.14
N ARG A 52 2.81 -2.66 -5.58
CA ARG A 52 1.71 -2.05 -6.35
C ARG A 52 0.55 -1.61 -5.48
N PHE A 53 -0.02 -2.54 -4.72
CA PHE A 53 -1.14 -2.25 -3.82
C PHE A 53 -0.60 -1.78 -2.48
N GLY A 54 -1.23 -0.77 -1.91
CA GLY A 54 -0.92 -0.28 -0.57
C GLY A 54 -2.18 -0.21 0.27
N ALA A 55 -2.08 -0.53 1.56
CA ALA A 55 -3.15 -0.31 2.52
C ALA A 55 -2.61 0.17 3.87
N MET A 56 -3.41 0.98 4.54
CA MET A 56 -3.15 1.44 5.90
C MET A 56 -4.13 0.77 6.86
N ILE A 57 -3.61 0.03 7.83
CA ILE A 57 -4.41 -0.76 8.78
C ILE A 57 -4.53 -0.01 10.13
N PRO A 58 -5.71 0.53 10.48
CA PRO A 58 -5.90 1.24 11.75
C PRO A 58 -5.90 0.33 12.98
N GLY A 59 -6.54 -0.84 12.86
CA GLY A 59 -6.74 -1.79 13.94
C GLY A 59 -7.94 -1.47 14.84
N SER A 60 -8.96 -0.77 14.36
CA SER A 60 -10.16 -0.38 15.14
C SER A 60 -10.97 -1.58 15.64
N ILE A 61 -11.61 -1.48 16.80
CA ILE A 61 -12.30 -2.62 17.44
C ILE A 61 -13.69 -2.88 16.85
N ASP A 62 -14.46 -1.82 16.60
CA ASP A 62 -15.85 -1.83 16.18
C ASP A 62 -16.00 -1.64 14.66
N GLN A 63 -15.29 -0.66 14.09
CA GLN A 63 -15.31 -0.40 12.66
C GLN A 63 -13.91 -0.12 12.14
N GLU A 64 -13.41 -1.05 11.33
CA GLU A 64 -12.16 -0.86 10.57
C GLU A 64 -12.44 0.00 9.34
N VAL A 65 -11.59 1.01 9.10
CA VAL A 65 -11.60 1.83 7.87
C VAL A 65 -10.23 1.71 7.22
N ILE A 66 -10.07 0.73 6.34
CA ILE A 66 -8.81 0.46 5.64
C ILE A 66 -8.77 1.33 4.39
N VAL A 67 -7.93 2.36 4.40
CA VAL A 67 -7.62 3.12 3.18
C VAL A 67 -6.67 2.28 2.34
N PHE A 68 -6.99 2.08 1.07
CA PHE A 68 -6.16 1.33 0.14
C PHE A 68 -5.96 2.06 -1.18
N ASN A 69 -4.91 1.69 -1.92
CA ASN A 69 -4.56 2.31 -3.18
C ASN A 69 -3.80 1.38 -4.13
N ASP A 70 -3.70 1.80 -5.39
CA ASP A 70 -2.87 1.20 -6.45
C ASP A 70 -1.86 2.26 -6.93
N GLU A 71 -0.57 1.91 -7.00
CA GLU A 71 0.52 2.82 -7.39
C GLU A 71 0.30 3.49 -8.76
N THR A 72 -0.47 2.84 -9.64
CA THR A 72 -0.74 3.30 -11.01
C THR A 72 -1.90 4.27 -11.09
N LEU A 73 -2.64 4.53 -10.00
CA LEU A 73 -3.80 5.42 -10.02
C LEU A 73 -3.42 6.90 -10.09
N TRP A 74 -3.25 7.42 -11.31
CA TRP A 74 -2.89 8.81 -11.59
C TRP A 74 -3.93 9.53 -12.43
N ALA A 75 -4.06 10.84 -12.23
CA ALA A 75 -4.85 11.71 -13.08
C ALA A 75 -4.25 11.83 -14.49
N GLY A 76 -5.02 12.40 -15.41
CA GLY A 76 -4.57 12.69 -16.78
C GLY A 76 -4.36 11.46 -17.65
N GLY A 77 -3.37 11.56 -18.54
CA GLY A 77 -3.02 10.52 -19.52
C GLY A 77 -1.70 10.85 -20.22
N PRO A 78 -1.29 10.01 -21.18
CA PRO A 78 -0.06 10.22 -21.94
C PRO A 78 -0.04 11.57 -22.64
N TYR A 79 1.10 12.28 -22.53
CA TYR A 79 1.32 13.57 -23.19
C TYR A 79 2.81 13.81 -23.46
N ASN A 80 3.11 14.77 -24.32
CA ASN A 80 4.47 15.23 -24.54
C ASN A 80 4.69 16.56 -23.79
N PRO A 81 5.45 16.56 -22.67
CA PRO A 81 5.73 17.79 -21.92
C PRO A 81 6.76 18.70 -22.61
N ASN A 82 7.42 18.23 -23.67
CA ASN A 82 8.54 18.95 -24.26
C ASN A 82 8.07 20.21 -24.97
N ASN A 83 8.64 21.34 -24.57
CA ASN A 83 8.43 22.62 -25.24
C ASN A 83 9.28 22.67 -26.54
N PRO A 84 8.67 22.69 -27.73
CA PRO A 84 9.41 22.68 -28.99
C PRO A 84 10.27 23.94 -29.20
N LYS A 85 9.97 25.04 -28.49
CA LYS A 85 10.75 26.29 -28.54
C LYS A 85 11.94 26.29 -27.57
N GLY A 86 12.15 25.21 -26.83
CA GLY A 86 13.21 25.09 -25.83
C GLY A 86 14.61 25.44 -26.34
N PRO A 87 15.06 24.95 -27.52
CA PRO A 87 16.37 25.30 -28.06
C PRO A 87 16.57 26.81 -28.30
N GLU A 88 15.54 27.50 -28.84
CA GLU A 88 15.59 28.95 -29.09
C GLU A 88 15.59 29.75 -27.78
N MET A 89 14.78 29.33 -26.80
CA MET A 89 14.74 29.94 -25.48
C MET A 89 16.08 29.77 -24.74
N LEU A 90 16.69 28.59 -24.81
CA LEU A 90 18.00 28.32 -24.21
C LEU A 90 19.09 29.22 -24.80
N LYS A 91 19.04 29.49 -26.11
CA LYS A 91 19.95 30.45 -26.76
C LYS A 91 19.83 31.84 -26.13
N LYS A 92 18.59 32.35 -25.98
CA LYS A 92 18.34 33.68 -25.37
C LYS A 92 18.74 33.75 -23.90
N ILE A 93 18.45 32.71 -23.12
CA ILE A 93 18.86 32.61 -21.70
C ILE A 93 20.39 32.74 -21.59
N ARG A 94 21.14 32.05 -22.48
CA ARG A 94 22.61 32.13 -22.52
C ARG A 94 23.09 33.53 -22.90
N GLU A 95 22.46 34.20 -23.86
CA GLU A 95 22.78 35.58 -24.23
C GLU A 95 22.63 36.54 -23.03
N TYR A 96 21.51 36.48 -22.30
CA TYR A 96 21.31 37.26 -21.07
C TYR A 96 22.36 36.93 -20.00
N ALA A 97 22.65 35.64 -19.78
CA ALA A 97 23.63 35.21 -18.79
C ALA A 97 25.05 35.69 -19.11
N PHE A 98 25.48 35.63 -20.38
CA PHE A 98 26.78 36.14 -20.82
C PHE A 98 26.88 37.66 -20.69
N ALA A 99 25.77 38.37 -20.86
CA ALA A 99 25.67 39.81 -20.59
C ALA A 99 25.57 40.16 -19.09
N ARG A 100 25.56 39.16 -18.19
CA ARG A 100 25.33 39.30 -16.74
C ARG A 100 23.97 39.92 -16.39
N ASP A 101 22.99 39.83 -17.28
CA ASP A 101 21.60 40.21 -17.00
C ASP A 101 20.85 39.02 -16.39
N TRP A 102 20.97 38.86 -15.08
CA TRP A 102 20.35 37.75 -14.35
C TRP A 102 18.82 37.83 -14.31
N LEU A 103 18.27 39.04 -14.29
CA LEU A 103 16.82 39.24 -14.26
C LEU A 103 16.20 38.88 -15.61
N GLY A 104 16.83 39.31 -16.71
CA GLY A 104 16.46 38.91 -18.07
C GLY A 104 16.56 37.41 -18.29
N ALA A 105 17.67 36.80 -17.86
CA ALA A 105 17.87 35.35 -17.92
C ALA A 105 16.78 34.58 -17.15
N THR A 106 16.45 35.02 -15.94
CA THR A 106 15.41 34.40 -15.10
C THR A 106 14.02 34.53 -15.72
N LYS A 107 13.68 35.72 -16.24
CA LYS A 107 12.41 35.94 -16.93
C LYS A 107 12.26 35.05 -18.16
N GLU A 108 13.33 34.87 -18.92
CA GLU A 108 13.31 34.00 -20.11
C GLU A 108 13.27 32.52 -19.72
N SER A 109 13.92 32.10 -18.62
CA SER A 109 13.93 30.70 -18.19
C SER A 109 12.56 30.17 -17.79
N TRP A 110 11.66 31.01 -17.27
CA TRP A 110 10.27 30.60 -16.98
C TRP A 110 9.53 30.05 -18.20
N LYS A 111 9.89 30.52 -19.40
CA LYS A 111 9.29 30.07 -20.66
C LYS A 111 9.77 28.67 -21.08
N LEU A 112 10.87 28.17 -20.51
CA LEU A 112 11.41 26.84 -20.77
C LEU A 112 10.63 25.72 -20.06
N SER A 113 9.65 26.08 -19.23
CA SER A 113 8.77 25.13 -18.54
C SER A 113 8.04 24.21 -19.53
N SER A 114 7.63 23.04 -19.04
CA SER A 114 6.80 22.09 -19.79
C SER A 114 5.42 22.64 -20.10
N ASP A 115 4.75 22.08 -21.10
CA ASP A 115 3.32 22.30 -21.37
C ASP A 115 2.54 20.97 -21.27
N PRO A 116 1.65 20.81 -20.27
CA PRO A 116 1.43 21.71 -19.14
C PRO A 116 2.62 21.76 -18.16
N VAL A 117 2.66 22.83 -17.36
CA VAL A 117 3.69 23.04 -16.32
C VAL A 117 3.53 22.02 -15.18
N SER A 118 2.28 21.69 -14.83
CA SER A 118 2.01 20.69 -13.79
C SER A 118 2.10 19.28 -14.33
N VAL A 119 2.81 18.42 -13.61
CA VAL A 119 2.68 16.96 -13.77
C VAL A 119 1.35 16.49 -13.19
N GLN A 120 0.90 15.32 -13.63
CA GLN A 120 -0.34 14.73 -13.13
C GLN A 120 -0.16 14.26 -11.68
N ASN A 121 -1.26 14.19 -10.93
CA ASN A 121 -1.26 13.89 -9.50
C ASN A 121 -1.75 12.47 -9.19
N TYR A 122 -1.06 11.84 -8.25
CA TYR A 122 -1.49 10.58 -7.64
C TYR A 122 -2.83 10.74 -6.95
N GLN A 123 -3.73 9.78 -7.19
CA GLN A 123 -5.09 9.81 -6.68
C GLN A 123 -5.26 8.85 -5.51
N ALA A 124 -6.16 9.19 -4.58
CA ALA A 124 -6.61 8.25 -3.57
C ALA A 124 -7.77 7.42 -4.14
N MET A 125 -7.69 6.10 -4.04
CA MET A 125 -8.69 5.19 -4.61
C MET A 125 -9.95 5.11 -3.74
N ALA A 126 -9.87 4.45 -2.59
CA ALA A 126 -11.05 4.10 -1.80
C ALA A 126 -10.70 3.65 -0.37
N GLN A 127 -11.76 3.38 0.40
CA GLN A 127 -11.70 2.78 1.72
C GLN A 127 -12.52 1.48 1.71
N LEU A 128 -11.98 0.42 2.31
CA LEU A 128 -12.73 -0.76 2.71
C LEU A 128 -13.16 -0.57 4.16
N ASN A 129 -14.47 -0.57 4.40
CA ASN A 129 -15.05 -0.48 5.72
C ASN A 129 -15.50 -1.87 6.15
N ILE A 130 -15.16 -2.26 7.37
CA ILE A 130 -15.60 -3.50 7.98
C ILE A 130 -16.14 -3.17 9.37
N ARG A 131 -17.44 -3.32 9.57
CA ARG A 131 -18.08 -3.20 10.89
C ARG A 131 -18.22 -4.56 11.52
N TYR A 132 -17.80 -4.69 12.78
CA TYR A 132 -17.92 -5.90 13.59
C TYR A 132 -19.11 -5.74 14.54
N ASP A 133 -20.22 -6.42 14.24
CA ASP A 133 -21.46 -6.23 14.99
C ASP A 133 -21.34 -6.83 16.40
N GLY A 134 -21.72 -6.04 17.41
CA GLY A 134 -21.60 -6.42 18.83
C GLY A 134 -20.23 -6.14 19.46
N HIS A 135 -19.30 -5.52 18.73
CA HIS A 135 -18.00 -5.11 19.25
C HIS A 135 -18.08 -3.69 19.83
N ASP A 136 -18.18 -3.59 21.15
CA ASP A 136 -18.13 -2.31 21.88
C ASP A 136 -16.68 -2.02 22.33
N PRO A 137 -16.03 -0.95 21.85
CA PRO A 137 -14.66 -0.60 22.24
C PRO A 137 -14.50 -0.41 23.75
N ALA A 138 -15.54 -0.01 24.48
CA ALA A 138 -15.48 0.19 25.93
C ALA A 138 -15.38 -1.14 26.71
N LYS A 139 -15.76 -2.26 26.11
CA LYS A 139 -15.67 -3.61 26.70
C LYS A 139 -14.39 -4.34 26.30
N ALA A 140 -13.61 -3.80 25.38
CA ALA A 140 -12.43 -4.45 24.86
C ALA A 140 -11.29 -4.42 25.89
N THR A 141 -10.66 -5.57 26.11
CA THR A 141 -9.50 -5.72 26.98
C THR A 141 -8.36 -6.41 26.23
N GLY A 142 -7.14 -6.27 26.76
CA GLY A 142 -5.96 -6.93 26.19
C GLY A 142 -5.66 -6.52 24.74
N TYR A 143 -6.07 -5.31 24.33
CA TYR A 143 -5.85 -4.84 22.97
C TYR A 143 -4.37 -4.71 22.68
N HIS A 144 -3.93 -5.21 21.53
CA HIS A 144 -2.69 -4.81 20.92
C HIS A 144 -2.78 -4.87 19.39
N ARG A 145 -1.98 -4.05 18.71
CA ARG A 145 -1.69 -4.19 17.29
C ARG A 145 -0.20 -4.10 17.03
N SER A 146 0.27 -4.79 15.99
CA SER A 146 1.67 -4.74 15.61
C SER A 146 1.88 -4.93 14.12
N LEU A 147 2.94 -4.33 13.57
CA LEU A 147 3.53 -4.68 12.28
C LEU A 147 4.89 -5.34 12.56
N ASP A 148 5.03 -6.58 12.11
CA ASP A 148 6.26 -7.35 12.19
C ASP A 148 7.08 -7.14 10.91
N MET A 149 8.27 -6.58 11.08
CA MET A 149 9.14 -6.18 9.96
C MET A 149 9.87 -7.36 9.33
N ASP A 150 9.93 -8.51 10.00
CA ASP A 150 10.64 -9.70 9.50
C ASP A 150 9.74 -10.52 8.55
N ASN A 151 8.42 -10.50 8.76
CA ASN A 151 7.46 -11.27 7.95
C ASN A 151 6.37 -10.41 7.29
N ALA A 152 6.38 -9.10 7.48
CA ALA A 152 5.40 -8.15 6.94
C ALA A 152 3.94 -8.45 7.33
N LEU A 153 3.73 -9.01 8.53
CA LEU A 153 2.40 -9.29 9.07
C LEU A 153 1.95 -8.16 10.00
N VAL A 154 0.71 -7.71 9.77
CA VAL A 154 -0.03 -6.93 10.77
C VAL A 154 -0.88 -7.89 11.61
N ASP A 155 -0.74 -7.81 12.92
CA ASP A 155 -1.59 -8.53 13.88
C ASP A 155 -2.38 -7.51 14.70
N VAL A 156 -3.67 -7.78 14.95
CA VAL A 156 -4.51 -7.05 15.90
C VAL A 156 -5.26 -8.05 16.76
N ASN A 157 -5.11 -7.97 18.07
CA ASN A 157 -5.76 -8.87 19.02
C ASN A 157 -6.45 -8.07 20.12
N TYR A 158 -7.60 -8.55 20.57
CA TYR A 158 -8.35 -8.01 21.69
C TYR A 158 -9.36 -9.04 22.21
N GLN A 159 -9.91 -8.79 23.39
CA GLN A 159 -10.93 -9.63 23.99
C GLN A 159 -12.20 -8.82 24.28
N ILE A 160 -13.37 -9.39 24.02
CA ILE A 160 -14.69 -8.84 24.42
C ILE A 160 -15.51 -9.99 25.01
N ASP A 161 -16.11 -9.79 26.18
CA ASP A 161 -16.98 -10.76 26.87
C ASP A 161 -16.37 -12.19 26.96
N GLY A 162 -15.05 -12.24 27.20
CA GLY A 162 -14.28 -13.47 27.31
C GLY A 162 -14.10 -14.25 26.00
N VAL A 163 -14.27 -13.60 24.84
CA VAL A 163 -13.93 -14.12 23.50
C VAL A 163 -12.69 -13.40 22.99
N ASN A 164 -11.67 -14.15 22.58
CA ASN A 164 -10.47 -13.58 21.97
C ASN A 164 -10.69 -13.45 20.45
N TYR A 165 -10.48 -12.24 19.94
CA TYR A 165 -10.54 -11.92 18.52
C TYR A 165 -9.13 -11.63 18.00
N SER A 166 -8.81 -12.17 16.83
CA SER A 166 -7.54 -11.95 16.15
C SER A 166 -7.77 -11.59 14.69
N ARG A 167 -7.11 -10.52 14.24
CA ARG A 167 -7.02 -10.15 12.84
C ARG A 167 -5.56 -10.20 12.41
N ARG A 168 -5.29 -10.90 11.32
CA ARG A 168 -3.99 -10.91 10.66
C ARG A 168 -4.13 -10.36 9.24
N VAL A 169 -3.31 -9.38 8.89
CA VAL A 169 -3.35 -8.72 7.59
C VAL A 169 -1.98 -8.74 6.94
N PHE A 170 -1.92 -9.03 5.65
CA PHE A 170 -0.70 -8.95 4.87
C PHE A 170 -0.99 -8.64 3.41
N ALA A 171 0.03 -8.16 2.70
CA ALA A 171 0.00 -7.96 1.26
C ALA A 171 0.89 -9.03 0.61
N SER A 172 0.30 -9.92 -0.19
CA SER A 172 1.06 -10.92 -0.94
C SER A 172 1.66 -10.28 -2.19
N TYR A 173 2.99 -10.13 -2.22
CA TYR A 173 3.71 -9.78 -3.45
C TYR A 173 3.52 -10.80 -4.59
N PRO A 174 3.69 -12.12 -4.40
CA PRO A 174 3.56 -13.08 -5.50
C PRO A 174 2.13 -13.17 -6.05
N ASP A 175 1.11 -13.03 -5.20
CA ASP A 175 -0.30 -13.17 -5.60
C ASP A 175 -0.97 -11.83 -5.93
N GLN A 176 -0.31 -10.71 -5.63
CA GLN A 176 -0.83 -9.34 -5.80
C GLN A 176 -2.24 -9.17 -5.20
N VAL A 177 -2.36 -9.50 -3.91
CA VAL A 177 -3.60 -9.36 -3.14
C VAL A 177 -3.31 -8.97 -1.69
N ILE A 178 -4.21 -8.18 -1.10
CA ILE A 178 -4.21 -7.92 0.35
C ILE A 178 -5.18 -8.89 1.01
N VAL A 179 -4.71 -9.61 2.02
CA VAL A 179 -5.47 -10.65 2.72
C VAL A 179 -5.71 -10.21 4.15
N ILE A 180 -6.96 -10.30 4.60
CA ILE A 180 -7.37 -10.10 5.98
C ILE A 180 -7.94 -11.42 6.48
N ARG A 181 -7.29 -12.01 7.47
CA ARG A 181 -7.80 -13.18 8.19
C ARG A 181 -8.37 -12.75 9.53
N LEU A 182 -9.63 -13.07 9.77
CA LEU A 182 -10.32 -12.79 11.03
C LEU A 182 -10.65 -14.10 11.74
N THR A 183 -10.42 -14.16 13.05
CA THR A 183 -10.72 -15.35 13.86
C THR A 183 -11.25 -14.94 15.23
N ALA A 184 -12.07 -15.82 15.80
CA ALA A 184 -12.54 -15.76 17.18
C ALA A 184 -12.36 -17.14 17.80
N ASP A 185 -11.99 -17.20 19.07
CA ASP A 185 -11.74 -18.47 19.78
C ASP A 185 -13.02 -19.20 20.23
N LYS A 186 -14.19 -18.60 20.01
CA LYS A 186 -15.51 -19.24 20.21
C LYS A 186 -16.31 -19.27 18.91
N LYS A 187 -16.93 -20.42 18.65
CA LYS A 187 -17.75 -20.66 17.45
C LYS A 187 -18.89 -19.66 17.34
N GLY A 188 -19.13 -19.15 16.13
CA GLY A 188 -20.28 -18.29 15.81
C GLY A 188 -20.21 -16.90 16.44
N LYS A 189 -19.00 -16.42 16.79
CA LYS A 189 -18.79 -15.10 17.40
C LYS A 189 -18.33 -14.00 16.45
N ILE A 190 -18.22 -14.28 15.17
CA ILE A 190 -17.93 -13.25 14.16
C ILE A 190 -19.22 -12.95 13.41
N THR A 191 -19.65 -11.69 13.50
CA THR A 191 -20.70 -11.11 12.67
C THR A 191 -20.15 -9.79 12.14
N LEU A 192 -20.21 -9.58 10.82
CA LEU A 192 -19.66 -8.37 10.21
C LEU A 192 -20.48 -7.90 9.02
N SER A 193 -20.32 -6.62 8.70
CA SER A 193 -20.81 -5.99 7.47
C SER A 193 -19.65 -5.29 6.78
N GLY A 194 -19.53 -5.43 5.46
CA GLY A 194 -18.46 -4.83 4.66
C GLY A 194 -18.99 -3.96 3.53
N TRP A 195 -18.37 -2.80 3.30
CA TRP A 195 -18.69 -1.93 2.16
C TRP A 195 -17.49 -1.09 1.75
N PHE A 196 -17.50 -0.62 0.51
CA PHE A 196 -16.50 0.34 0.04
C PHE A 196 -17.03 1.78 0.14
N THR A 197 -16.13 2.72 0.46
CA THR A 197 -16.36 4.17 0.30
C THR A 197 -15.37 4.69 -0.73
N GLY A 198 -15.87 5.26 -1.83
CA GLY A 198 -15.02 5.78 -2.90
C GLY A 198 -14.41 7.12 -2.51
N LEU A 199 -13.12 7.31 -2.80
CA LEU A 199 -12.47 8.63 -2.68
C LEU A 199 -12.44 9.38 -4.02
N GLN A 200 -12.99 8.77 -5.06
CA GLN A 200 -13.22 9.35 -6.38
C GLN A 200 -14.72 9.61 -6.58
N PRO A 201 -15.14 10.79 -7.11
CA PRO A 201 -16.55 11.10 -7.37
C PRO A 201 -17.25 10.12 -8.33
N SER A 202 -16.49 9.46 -9.21
CA SER A 202 -16.98 8.50 -10.20
C SER A 202 -17.20 7.09 -9.63
N ALA A 203 -16.87 6.86 -8.35
CA ALA A 203 -16.90 5.53 -7.76
C ALA A 203 -18.32 4.98 -7.66
N LEU A 204 -18.52 3.77 -8.19
CA LEU A 204 -19.76 3.03 -8.12
C LEU A 204 -19.50 1.67 -7.46
N THR A 205 -20.38 1.28 -6.55
CA THR A 205 -20.31 0.00 -5.83
C THR A 205 -21.43 -0.94 -6.23
N ARG A 206 -21.14 -2.23 -6.26
CA ARG A 206 -22.12 -3.30 -6.42
C ARG A 206 -21.68 -4.57 -5.71
N VAL A 207 -22.61 -5.48 -5.51
CA VAL A 207 -22.35 -6.86 -5.09
C VAL A 207 -22.75 -7.79 -6.22
N GLU A 208 -21.86 -8.70 -6.60
CA GLU A 208 -22.05 -9.62 -7.71
C GLU A 208 -21.30 -10.93 -7.42
N HIS A 209 -21.97 -12.09 -7.51
CA HIS A 209 -21.36 -13.41 -7.26
C HIS A 209 -20.57 -13.51 -5.93
N ASP A 210 -21.15 -12.99 -4.83
CA ASP A 210 -20.53 -12.92 -3.50
C ASP A 210 -19.21 -12.11 -3.45
N GLU A 211 -18.98 -11.25 -4.44
CA GLU A 211 -17.91 -10.27 -4.47
C GLU A 211 -18.48 -8.86 -4.29
N LEU A 212 -17.87 -8.09 -3.40
CA LEU A 212 -18.06 -6.65 -3.33
C LEU A 212 -17.13 -6.01 -4.38
N ILE A 213 -17.70 -5.27 -5.32
CA ILE A 213 -16.97 -4.64 -6.43
C ILE A 213 -17.16 -3.13 -6.36
N MET A 214 -16.06 -2.40 -6.55
CA MET A 214 -16.08 -0.96 -6.78
C MET A 214 -15.33 -0.64 -8.07
N GLU A 215 -15.86 0.27 -8.88
CA GLU A 215 -15.18 0.76 -10.08
C GLU A 215 -15.36 2.26 -10.25
N GLY A 216 -14.50 2.86 -11.06
CA GLY A 216 -14.59 4.27 -11.39
C GLY A 216 -13.52 4.69 -12.39
N SER A 217 -13.33 6.00 -12.49
CA SER A 217 -12.28 6.64 -13.27
C SER A 217 -11.50 7.65 -12.44
N THR A 218 -10.30 7.99 -12.85
CA THR A 218 -9.59 9.12 -12.27
C THR A 218 -10.25 10.45 -12.67
N ILE A 219 -9.93 11.50 -11.94
CA ILE A 219 -10.41 12.86 -12.18
C ILE A 219 -9.22 13.75 -12.57
N ALA A 220 -9.45 14.76 -13.41
CA ALA A 220 -8.42 15.77 -13.68
C ALA A 220 -8.13 16.62 -12.44
N ASP A 221 -9.18 16.97 -11.69
CA ASP A 221 -9.12 17.94 -10.61
C ASP A 221 -9.89 17.46 -9.38
N ARG A 222 -9.41 17.83 -8.18
CA ARG A 222 -10.14 17.59 -6.93
C ARG A 222 -11.16 18.73 -6.76
N PRO A 223 -12.44 18.46 -6.48
CA PRO A 223 -13.41 19.52 -6.20
C PRO A 223 -12.90 20.48 -5.11
N GLY A 224 -12.70 21.75 -5.46
CA GLY A 224 -12.22 22.81 -4.57
C GLY A 224 -10.70 23.12 -4.63
N ASP A 225 -9.92 22.45 -5.49
CA ASP A 225 -8.50 22.75 -5.67
C ASP A 225 -8.25 23.83 -6.75
N ASN A 226 -8.53 25.09 -6.42
CA ASN A 226 -8.26 26.22 -7.31
C ASN A 226 -6.76 26.59 -7.41
N ARG A 227 -5.82 25.74 -6.95
CA ARG A 227 -4.39 26.09 -6.87
C ARG A 227 -3.67 26.05 -8.22
N HIS A 228 -4.34 25.61 -9.29
CA HIS A 228 -3.71 25.38 -10.58
C HIS A 228 -4.45 26.19 -11.65
N GLU A 229 -3.91 27.36 -12.01
CA GLU A 229 -4.30 28.11 -13.22
C GLU A 229 -3.81 27.40 -14.53
N TYR A 230 -3.24 26.20 -14.40
CA TYR A 230 -2.60 25.49 -15.49
C TYR A 230 -3.53 24.44 -16.10
N ARG A 231 -3.38 24.22 -17.41
CA ARG A 231 -4.08 23.16 -18.16
C ARG A 231 -3.83 21.80 -17.52
N LEU A 232 -4.91 21.12 -17.11
CA LEU A 232 -4.88 19.73 -16.67
C LEU A 232 -5.16 18.80 -17.86
N LEU A 233 -4.59 17.59 -17.82
CA LEU A 233 -4.87 16.58 -18.84
C LEU A 233 -6.16 15.87 -18.47
N SER A 234 -6.99 15.58 -19.48
CA SER A 234 -8.21 14.81 -19.26
C SER A 234 -7.85 13.42 -18.69
N PRO A 235 -8.53 12.96 -17.63
CA PRO A 235 -8.26 11.66 -17.04
C PRO A 235 -8.66 10.56 -18.01
N GLN A 236 -7.79 9.57 -18.20
CA GLN A 236 -8.02 8.44 -19.11
C GLN A 236 -8.09 7.10 -18.40
N MET A 237 -7.77 7.06 -17.10
CA MET A 237 -7.67 5.81 -16.36
C MET A 237 -9.01 5.39 -15.76
N LYS A 238 -9.34 4.11 -15.95
CA LYS A 238 -10.40 3.41 -15.23
C LYS A 238 -9.77 2.45 -14.22
N TRP A 239 -10.46 2.20 -13.13
CA TRP A 239 -10.00 1.32 -12.06
C TRP A 239 -11.16 0.48 -11.54
N GLN A 240 -10.82 -0.68 -10.98
CA GLN A 240 -11.75 -1.57 -10.30
C GLN A 240 -11.05 -2.21 -9.10
N SER A 241 -11.81 -2.45 -8.05
CA SER A 241 -11.38 -3.13 -6.84
C SER A 241 -12.44 -4.16 -6.45
N LYS A 242 -11.98 -5.28 -5.91
CA LYS A 242 -12.84 -6.40 -5.52
C LYS A 242 -12.46 -6.91 -4.15
N VAL A 243 -13.47 -7.30 -3.38
CA VAL A 243 -13.32 -8.05 -2.15
C VAL A 243 -14.15 -9.32 -2.27
N LYS A 244 -13.50 -10.45 -2.01
CA LYS A 244 -14.14 -11.76 -1.90
C LYS A 244 -14.06 -12.22 -0.46
N ILE A 245 -15.18 -12.69 0.08
CA ILE A 245 -15.25 -13.22 1.44
C ILE A 245 -15.22 -14.76 1.35
N ILE A 246 -14.33 -15.37 2.13
CA ILE A 246 -14.26 -16.82 2.31
C ILE A 246 -14.50 -17.07 3.79
N HIS A 247 -15.57 -17.79 4.12
CA HIS A 247 -16.00 -17.99 5.50
C HIS A 247 -15.92 -19.48 5.90
N GLU A 248 -15.49 -19.74 7.13
CA GLU A 248 -15.46 -21.08 7.73
C GLU A 248 -16.61 -21.20 8.74
N GLY A 249 -17.78 -21.64 8.24
CA GLY A 249 -19.03 -21.66 9.01
C GLY A 249 -19.81 -20.34 8.96
N GLY A 250 -21.01 -20.33 9.52
CA GLY A 250 -21.95 -19.20 9.37
C GLY A 250 -22.57 -19.13 7.97
N ILE A 251 -23.10 -17.96 7.62
CA ILE A 251 -23.67 -17.62 6.31
C ILE A 251 -23.13 -16.26 5.87
N LEU A 252 -23.00 -16.06 4.56
CA LEU A 252 -22.69 -14.79 3.92
C LEU A 252 -23.97 -14.17 3.34
#